data_AF-A0A377F7W5-F1
#
_entry.id   AF-A0A377F7W5-F1
#
_cell.length_a   1.000
_cell.length_b   1.000
_cell.length_c   1.000
_cell.angle_alpha   90.00
_cell.angle_beta   90.00
_cell.angle_gamma   90.00
#
_symmetry.space_group_name_H-M   'P 1'
#
loop_
_entity.id
_entity.type
_entity.pdbx_description
1 polymer ?
#
loop_
_entity_poly.entity_id
_entity_poly.type
_entity_poly.pdbx_seq_one_letter_code
_entity_poly.pdbx_strand_id
1 'polypeptide(L)' 'MLIQAERPVIVAGGGVINADAAALLQQFAELTSVPVIPTLMGWGCIPDDHELMAGMVGLQTAHRYGNGNAAGV' A
#
# COMPACT_ATOMS: atom_id res chain seq x y z
N MET A 1 17.52 -2.72 5.04
CA MET A 1 16.87 -2.12 3.85
C MET A 1 15.60 -1.38 4.25
N LEU A 2 14.51 -2.04 4.66
CA LEU A 2 13.28 -1.34 5.05
C LEU A 2 13.46 -0.39 6.27
N ILE A 3 14.06 -0.89 7.36
CA ILE A 3 14.24 -0.11 8.61
C ILE A 3 15.21 1.08 8.51
N GLN A 4 15.91 1.22 7.39
CA GLN A 4 16.83 2.33 7.12
C GLN A 4 16.19 3.40 6.23
N ALA A 5 14.99 3.13 5.67
CA ALA A 5 14.28 4.07 4.82
C ALA A 5 13.59 5.14 5.67
N GLU A 6 13.70 6.40 5.28
CA GLU A 6 13.09 7.52 6.00
C GLU A 6 11.57 7.61 5.76
N ARG A 7 11.10 7.24 4.56
CA ARG A 7 9.69 7.32 4.13
C ARG A 7 9.30 6.12 3.26
N PRO A 8 9.30 4.89 3.81
CA PRO A 8 8.95 3.70 3.05
C PRO A 8 7.46 3.65 2.72
N VAL A 9 7.13 2.96 1.63
CA VAL A 9 5.77 2.55 1.26
C VAL A 9 5.78 1.10 0.77
N ILE A 10 4.70 0.37 0.98
CA ILE A 10 4.48 -0.96 0.42
C ILE A 10 3.58 -0.84 -0.79
N VAL A 11 4.02 -1.27 -1.97
CA VAL A 11 3.17 -1.35 -3.16
C VAL A 11 2.61 -2.77 -3.29
N ALA A 12 1.31 -2.93 -3.03
CA ALA A 12 0.64 -4.22 -3.00
C ALA A 12 -0.03 -4.53 -4.36
N GLY A 13 0.51 -5.50 -5.09
CA GLY A 13 -0.04 -5.94 -6.38
C GLY A 13 -1.11 -7.04 -6.23
N GLY A 14 -1.78 -7.37 -7.34
CA GLY A 14 -2.75 -8.48 -7.38
C GLY A 14 -2.18 -9.85 -7.02
N GLY A 15 -0.85 -10.01 -6.98
CA GLY A 15 -0.20 -11.20 -6.45
C GLY A 15 -0.51 -11.47 -4.98
N VAL A 16 -0.77 -10.44 -4.17
CA VAL A 16 -1.20 -10.60 -2.76
C VAL A 16 -2.56 -11.27 -2.69
N ILE A 17 -3.50 -10.83 -3.53
CA ILE A 17 -4.83 -11.43 -3.64
C ILE A 17 -4.71 -12.86 -4.19
N ASN A 18 -3.92 -13.07 -5.24
CA ASN A 18 -3.75 -14.38 -5.88
C ASN A 18 -3.11 -15.42 -4.94
N ALA A 19 -2.33 -14.97 -3.96
CA ALA A 19 -1.72 -15.80 -2.93
C ALA A 19 -2.58 -15.95 -1.66
N ASP A 20 -3.79 -15.39 -1.62
CA ASP A 20 -4.67 -15.35 -0.45
C ASP A 20 -3.98 -14.76 0.80
N ALA A 21 -3.20 -13.69 0.60
CA ALA A 21 -2.27 -13.15 1.60
C ALA A 21 -2.67 -11.77 2.16
N ALA A 22 -3.92 -11.33 1.96
CA ALA A 22 -4.38 -9.99 2.39
C ALA A 22 -4.19 -9.75 3.90
N ALA A 23 -4.60 -10.71 4.74
CA ALA A 23 -4.46 -10.60 6.20
C ALA A 23 -2.99 -10.54 6.64
N LEU A 24 -2.11 -11.31 5.98
CA LEU A 24 -0.67 -11.31 6.27
C LEU A 24 -0.01 -9.99 5.85
N LEU A 25 -0.42 -9.43 4.70
CA LEU A 25 0.04 -8.12 4.26
C LEU A 25 -0.36 -7.03 5.27
N GLN A 26 -1.63 -7.02 5.69
CA GLN A 26 -2.11 -6.04 6.66
C GLN A 26 -1.34 -6.14 7.98
N GLN A 27 -1.17 -7.36 8.51
CA GLN A 27 -0.38 -7.59 9.73
C GLN A 27 1.07 -7.09 9.58
N PHE A 28 1.70 -7.34 8.43
CA PHE A 28 3.05 -6.87 8.17
C PHE A 28 3.13 -5.33 8.11
N ALA A 29 2.16 -4.68 7.47
CA ALA A 29 2.06 -3.22 7.42
C ALA A 29 1.88 -2.62 8.83
N GLU A 30 1.00 -3.19 9.66
CA GLU A 30 0.79 -2.77 11.05
C GLU A 30 2.07 -2.91 11.89
N LEU A 31 2.75 -4.07 11.82
CA LEU A 31 3.98 -4.34 12.57
C LEU A 31 5.13 -3.40 12.20
N THR A 32 5.17 -2.96 10.94
CA THR A 32 6.24 -2.07 10.45
C THR A 32 5.82 -0.61 10.43
N SER A 33 4.53 -0.33 10.68
CA SER A 33 3.91 0.99 10.53
C SER A 33 4.19 1.64 9.16
N VAL A 34 4.20 0.82 8.11
CA VAL A 34 4.50 1.27 6.73
C VAL A 34 3.20 1.42 5.94
N PRO A 35 2.94 2.61 5.34
CA PRO A 35 1.75 2.81 4.53
C PRO A 35 1.70 1.92 3.29
N VAL A 36 0.50 1.52 2.89
CA VAL A 36 0.23 0.59 1.79
C VAL A 36 -0.44 1.32 0.63
N ILE A 37 0.08 1.10 -0.57
CA ILE A 37 -0.46 1.56 -1.85
C ILE A 37 -0.84 0.33 -2.66
N PRO A 38 -2.12 -0.06 -2.73
CA PRO A 38 -2.54 -1.13 -3.62
C PRO A 38 -2.49 -0.65 -5.08
N THR A 39 -2.11 -1.55 -5.99
CA THR A 39 -2.43 -1.37 -7.41
C THR A 39 -3.93 -1.60 -7.61
N LEU A 40 -4.48 -1.24 -8.77
CA LEU A 40 -5.88 -1.55 -9.08
C LEU A 40 -6.19 -3.05 -8.94
N MET A 41 -5.23 -3.92 -9.25
CA MET A 41 -5.39 -5.38 -9.12
C MET A 41 -5.21 -5.88 -7.69
N GLY A 42 -4.56 -5.11 -6.82
CA GLY A 42 -4.42 -5.41 -5.39
C GLY A 42 -5.46 -4.69 -4.52
N TRP A 43 -6.30 -3.83 -5.11
CA TRP A 43 -7.24 -3.01 -4.35
C TRP A 43 -8.23 -3.91 -3.59
N GLY A 44 -8.36 -3.66 -2.28
CA GLY A 44 -9.05 -4.52 -1.33
C GLY A 44 -8.16 -5.48 -0.54
N CYS A 45 -6.84 -5.55 -0.80
CA CYS A 45 -5.91 -6.35 0.03
C CYS A 45 -5.65 -5.74 1.41
N ILE A 46 -6.05 -4.47 1.62
CA ILE A 46 -6.14 -3.77 2.89
C ILE A 46 -7.41 -2.87 2.82
N PRO A 47 -8.18 -2.69 3.90
CA PRO A 47 -9.38 -1.87 3.86
C PRO A 47 -9.10 -0.40 3.54
N ASP A 48 -9.99 0.26 2.78
CA ASP A 48 -9.84 1.68 2.41
C ASP A 48 -9.97 2.64 3.59
N ASP A 49 -10.63 2.20 4.67
CA ASP A 49 -10.76 2.93 5.95
C ASP A 49 -9.63 2.62 6.94
N HIS A 50 -8.67 1.78 6.56
CA HIS A 50 -7.50 1.46 7.39
C HIS A 50 -6.52 2.65 7.42
N GLU A 51 -5.97 2.98 8.59
CA GLU A 51 -5.10 4.15 8.78
C GLU A 51 -3.83 4.13 7.91
N LEU A 52 -3.34 2.94 7.58
CA LEU A 52 -2.16 2.73 6.72
C LEU A 52 -2.50 2.68 5.22
N MET A 53 -3.77 2.78 4.81
CA MET A 53 -4.11 2.84 3.38
C MET A 53 -3.78 4.23 2.83
N ALA A 54 -2.76 4.29 1.97
CA ALA A 54 -2.20 5.54 1.44
C ALA A 54 -2.78 5.96 0.08
N GLY A 55 -3.82 5.29 -0.40
CA GLY A 55 -4.43 5.51 -1.71
C GLY A 55 -3.75 4.75 -2.83
N MET A 56 -4.29 4.88 -4.05
CA MET A 56 -3.75 4.26 -5.26
C MET A 56 -2.86 5.24 -6.04
N VAL A 57 -1.82 4.69 -6.69
CA VAL A 57 -0.89 5.40 -7.57
C VAL A 57 -1.16 5.07 -9.03
N GLY A 58 -1.00 6.06 -9.91
CA GLY A 58 -1.13 5.88 -11.35
C GLY A 58 -1.45 7.17 -12.10
N LEU A 59 -1.71 7.02 -13.39
CA LEU A 59 -2.04 8.13 -14.29
C LEU A 59 -3.55 8.36 -14.45
N GLN A 60 -4.36 7.29 -14.34
CA GLN A 60 -5.81 7.34 -14.56
C GLN A 60 -6.57 6.95 -13.28
N THR A 61 -6.51 5.67 -12.91
CA THR A 61 -7.13 5.15 -11.68
C THR A 61 -6.19 5.36 -10.50
N ALA A 62 -6.13 6.61 -10.02
CA ALA A 62 -5.25 7.01 -8.94
C ALA A 62 -5.90 8.08 -8.07
N HIS A 63 -5.30 8.32 -6.91
CA HIS A 63 -5.63 9.46 -6.07
C HIS A 63 -4.50 10.47 -6.09
N ARG A 64 -4.83 11.77 -5.98
CA ARG A 64 -3.82 12.83 -5.89
C ARG A 64 -2.88 12.59 -4.71
N TYR A 65 -3.43 12.19 -3.56
CA TYR A 65 -2.66 11.89 -2.35
C TYR A 65 -1.85 10.59 -2.48
N GLY A 66 -2.36 9.57 -3.19
CA GLY A 66 -1.58 8.35 -3.44
C GLY A 66 -0.30 8.63 -4.24
N ASN A 67 -0.39 9.46 -5.29
CA ASN A 67 0.78 9.90 -6.05
C ASN A 67 1.75 10.75 -5.21
N GLY A 68 1.23 11.61 -4.32
CA GLY A 68 2.06 12.41 -3.39
C GLY A 68 2.84 11.53 -2.41
N ASN A 69 2.14 10.59 -1.76
CA ASN A 69 2.72 9.63 -0.83
C ASN A 69 3.86 8.81 -1.47
N ALA A 70 3.66 8.31 -2.69
CA ALA A 70 4.69 7.54 -3.40
C ALA A 70 5.90 8.38 -3.85
N ALA A 71 5.68 9.66 -4.18
CA ALA A 71 6.76 10.58 -4.51
C ALA A 71 7.45 11.14 -3.26
N GLY A 72 6.94 10.86 -2.06
CA GLY A 72 7.42 11.45 -0.81
C GLY A 72 7.27 12.97 -0.80
N VAL A 73 6.12 13.49 -1.21
CA VAL A 73 5.80 14.93 -1.23
C VAL A 73 4.44 15.23 -0.66
#